data_AF-A0A2Y9L2U0-F1
#
_entry.id   AF-A0A2Y9L2U0-F1
#
_cell.length_a   1.000
_cell.length_b   1.000
_cell.length_c   1.000
_cell.angle_alpha   90.00
_cell.angle_beta   90.00
_cell.angle_gamma   90.00
#
_symmetry.space_group_name_H-M   'P 1'
#
loop_
_entity.id
_entity.type
_entity.pdbx_description
1 polymer ?
#
loop_
_entity_poly.entity_id
_entity_poly.type
_entity_poly.pdbx_seq_one_letter_code
_entity_poly.pdbx_strand_id
1 'polypeptide(L)' 'MHPDLSSPLHTEECNALINLLKECHEHHSILKNFGRYSDLIREMRKCLKNEYMEKKTKSREHYNAMWKRLLNPTEESEK' A
#
# COMPACT_ATOMS: atom_id res chain seq x y z
N MET A 1 -5.28 -7.25 -13.74
CA MET A 1 -4.16 -7.30 -12.78
C MET A 1 -4.70 -6.90 -11.41
N HIS A 2 -4.88 -7.85 -10.49
CA HIS A 2 -5.18 -7.54 -9.10
C HIS A 2 -3.86 -7.13 -8.42
N PRO A 3 -3.78 -6.03 -7.65
CA PRO A 3 -2.62 -5.79 -6.80
C PRO A 3 -2.42 -6.99 -5.88
N ASP A 4 -1.17 -7.38 -5.63
CA ASP A 4 -0.87 -8.50 -4.72
C ASP A 4 -1.47 -8.18 -3.34
N LEU A 5 -2.36 -9.05 -2.84
CA LEU A 5 -3.11 -8.89 -1.57
C LEU A 5 -2.40 -9.58 -0.40
N SER A 6 -1.11 -9.84 -0.54
CA SER A 6 -0.32 -10.50 0.48
C SER A 6 -0.28 -9.66 1.76
N SER A 7 -0.85 -10.19 2.84
CA SER A 7 -0.96 -9.53 4.16
C SER A 7 0.31 -8.85 4.70
N PRO A 8 1.55 -9.36 4.50
CA PRO A 8 2.73 -8.67 5.03
C PRO A 8 3.07 -7.34 4.32
N LEU A 9 2.43 -7.01 3.20
CA LEU A 9 2.74 -5.81 2.44
C LEU A 9 1.89 -4.59 2.84
N HIS A 10 0.88 -4.80 3.69
CA HIS A 10 -0.15 -3.81 3.99
C HIS A 10 -0.20 -3.47 5.48
N THR A 11 -0.68 -2.27 5.76
CA THR A 11 -1.05 -1.71 7.06
C THR A 11 -2.19 -2.54 7.67
N GLU A 12 -2.33 -2.46 9.00
CA GLU A 12 -3.34 -3.23 9.74
C GLU A 12 -4.77 -2.94 9.24
N GLU A 13 -5.06 -1.69 8.89
CA GLU A 13 -6.36 -1.26 8.36
C GLU A 13 -6.66 -1.89 7.00
N CYS A 14 -5.70 -1.85 6.07
CA CYS A 14 -5.83 -2.52 4.78
C CYS A 14 -5.99 -4.04 4.96
N ASN A 15 -5.25 -4.65 5.89
CA ASN A 15 -5.31 -6.09 6.15
C ASN A 15 -6.68 -6.54 6.67
N ALA A 16 -7.31 -5.74 7.53
CA ALA A 16 -8.68 -6.01 7.99
C ALA A 16 -9.68 -6.04 6.80
N LEU A 17 -9.57 -5.09 5.87
CA LEU A 17 -10.42 -5.05 4.67
C LEU A 17 -10.16 -6.24 3.73
N ILE A 18 -8.90 -6.63 3.57
CA ILE A 18 -8.51 -7.79 2.75
C ILE A 18 -9.05 -9.09 3.33
N ASN A 19 -8.97 -9.27 4.65
CA ASN A 19 -9.52 -10.45 5.34
C ASN A 19 -11.05 -10.51 5.19
N LEU A 20 -11.73 -9.38 5.38
CA LEU A 20 -13.18 -9.30 5.19
C LEU A 20 -13.58 -9.61 3.73
N LEU A 21 -12.75 -9.21 2.76
CA LEU A 21 -12.97 -9.52 1.36
C LEU A 21 -12.80 -11.01 1.06
N LYS A 22 -11.78 -11.66 1.64
CA LYS A 22 -11.56 -13.11 1.54
C LYS A 22 -12.74 -13.87 2.14
N GLU A 23 -13.17 -13.51 3.35
CA GLU A 23 -14.36 -14.08 3.99
C GLU A 23 -15.62 -13.90 3.13
N CYS A 24 -15.78 -12.73 2.49
CA CYS A 24 -16.90 -12.49 1.59
C CYS A 24 -16.88 -13.38 0.34
N HIS A 25 -15.70 -13.71 -0.20
CA HIS A 25 -15.55 -14.65 -1.31
C HIS A 25 -15.81 -16.10 -0.89
N GLU A 26 -15.36 -16.50 0.30
CA GLU A 26 -15.53 -17.86 0.81
C GLU A 26 -16.98 -18.16 1.24
N HIS A 27 -17.67 -17.21 1.88
CA HIS A 27 -18.97 -17.45 2.50
C HIS A 27 -20.18 -17.02 1.67
N HIS A 28 -20.01 -16.10 0.71
CA HIS A 28 -21.13 -15.59 -0.09
C HIS A 28 -20.87 -15.80 -1.58
N SER A 29 -21.80 -16.48 -2.26
CA SER A 29 -21.89 -16.33 -3.71
C SER A 29 -22.06 -14.84 -4.02
N ILE A 30 -21.10 -14.27 -4.73
CA ILE A 30 -20.94 -12.82 -5.05
C ILE A 30 -22.27 -12.16 -5.43
N LEU A 31 -23.17 -12.96 -6.01
CA LEU A 31 -24.55 -12.65 -6.41
C LEU A 31 -25.50 -12.16 -5.31
N LYS A 32 -25.35 -12.57 -4.04
CA LYS A 32 -26.37 -12.26 -3.01
C LYS A 32 -26.19 -10.90 -2.35
N ASN A 33 -24.98 -10.33 -2.35
CA ASN A 33 -24.61 -9.11 -1.62
C ASN A 33 -23.71 -8.14 -2.43
N PHE A 34 -23.88 -8.07 -3.76
CA PHE A 34 -23.04 -7.28 -4.67
C PHE A 34 -22.75 -5.83 -4.20
N GLY A 35 -23.71 -5.15 -3.57
CA GLY A 35 -23.53 -3.78 -3.05
C GLY A 35 -22.45 -3.68 -1.97
N ARG A 36 -22.54 -4.53 -0.94
CA ARG A 36 -21.57 -4.55 0.17
C ARG A 36 -20.18 -4.92 -0.29
N TYR A 37 -20.07 -5.88 -1.22
CA TYR A 37 -18.79 -6.27 -1.82
C TYR A 37 -18.16 -5.12 -2.62
N SER A 38 -18.97 -4.35 -3.36
CA SER A 38 -18.51 -3.18 -4.12
C SER A 38 -17.90 -2.09 -3.22
N ASP A 39 -18.55 -1.80 -2.10
CA ASP A 39 -18.03 -0.83 -1.12
C ASP A 39 -16.73 -1.31 -0.48
N LEU A 40 -16.64 -2.60 -0.11
CA LEU A 40 -15.42 -3.19 0.44
C LEU A 40 -14.25 -3.13 -0.55
N ILE A 41 -14.50 -3.45 -1.83
CA ILE A 41 -13.50 -3.33 -2.89
C ILE A 41 -13.08 -1.87 -3.08
N ARG A 42 -14.02 -0.91 -2.98
CA ARG A 42 -13.70 0.53 -3.11
C ARG A 42 -12.75 0.99 -2.00
N GLU A 43 -13.05 0.65 -0.75
CA GLU A 43 -12.22 1.04 0.38
C GLU A 43 -10.86 0.32 0.35
N MET A 44 -10.82 -0.96 -0.02
CA MET A 44 -9.57 -1.68 -0.23
C MET A 44 -8.69 -0.98 -1.29
N ARG A 45 -9.25 -0.59 -2.45
CA ARG A 45 -8.49 0.13 -3.49
C ARG A 45 -7.93 1.45 -3.01
N LYS A 46 -8.67 2.21 -2.20
CA LYS A 46 -8.17 3.47 -1.61
C LYS A 46 -6.97 3.19 -0.70
N CYS A 47 -7.10 2.20 0.17
CA CYS A 47 -6.06 1.82 1.12
C CYS A 47 -4.77 1.43 0.40
N LEU A 48 -4.86 0.51 -0.57
CA LEU A 48 -3.74 0.09 -1.42
C LEU A 48 -3.09 1.24 -2.19
N LYS A 49 -3.90 2.18 -2.70
CA LYS A 49 -3.38 3.35 -3.41
C LYS A 49 -2.58 4.26 -2.48
N ASN A 50 -3.06 4.50 -1.27
CA ASN A 50 -2.38 5.35 -0.30
C ASN A 50 -1.03 4.76 0.10
N GLU A 51 -0.98 3.46 0.41
CA GLU A 51 0.27 2.77 0.75
C GLU A 51 1.28 2.79 -0.39
N TYR A 52 0.83 2.56 -1.62
CA TYR A 52 1.67 2.65 -2.79
C TYR A 52 2.28 4.04 -2.94
N MET A 53 1.48 5.09 -2.75
CA MET A 53 1.94 6.47 -2.81
C MET A 53 2.94 6.77 -1.68
N GLU A 54 2.69 6.29 -0.46
CA GLU A 54 3.60 6.46 0.67
C GLU A 54 4.95 5.77 0.43
N LYS A 55 4.95 4.51 -0.02
CA LYS A 55 6.17 3.78 -0.38
C LYS A 55 6.95 4.49 -1.49
N LYS A 56 6.23 5.01 -2.49
CA LYS A 56 6.83 5.78 -3.59
C LYS A 56 7.47 7.09 -3.10
N THR A 57 6.82 7.81 -2.18
CA THR A 57 7.36 9.04 -1.61
C THR A 57 8.59 8.75 -0.76
N LYS A 58 8.54 7.76 0.15
CA LYS A 58 9.70 7.33 0.95
C LYS A 58 10.90 6.91 0.10
N SER A 59 10.64 6.17 -0.99
CA SER A 59 11.69 5.78 -1.94
C SER A 59 12.31 6.98 -2.65
N ARG A 60 11.50 7.98 -3.05
CA ARG A 60 11.99 9.23 -3.64
C ARG A 60 12.80 10.05 -2.66
N GLU A 61 12.34 10.17 -1.41
CA GLU A 61 13.05 10.88 -0.35
C GLU A 61 14.39 10.23 -0.06
N HIS A 62 14.43 8.89 0.05
CA HIS A 62 15.65 8.14 0.24
C HIS A 62 16.63 8.33 -0.93
N TYR A 63 16.15 8.23 -2.17
CA TYR A 63 16.96 8.50 -3.36
C TYR A 63 17.50 9.92 -3.37
N ASN A 64 16.67 10.93 -3.09
CA ASN A 64 17.08 12.33 -3.05
C ASN A 64 18.09 12.60 -1.94
N ALA A 65 17.93 11.98 -0.76
CA ALA A 65 18.87 12.10 0.35
C ALA A 65 20.23 11.47 -0.02
N MET A 66 20.22 10.28 -0.63
CA MET A 66 21.43 9.64 -1.14
C MET A 66 22.10 10.47 -2.24
N TRP A 67 21.31 10.99 -3.18
CA TRP A 67 21.80 11.81 -4.29
C TRP A 67 22.46 13.10 -3.78
N LYS A 68 21.86 13.77 -2.78
CA LYS A 68 22.47 14.94 -2.12
C LYS A 68 23.81 14.61 -1.47
N ARG A 69 23.94 13.46 -0.79
CA ARG A 69 25.21 13.01 -0.21
C ARG A 69 26.29 12.79 -1.26
N LEU A 70 25.93 12.23 -2.41
CA LEU A 70 26.88 12.03 -3.52
C LEU A 70 27.30 13.36 -4.18
N LEU A 71 26.41 14.35 -4.22
CA LEU A 71 26.69 15.65 -4.84
C LEU A 71 27.54 16.58 -3.95
N ASN A 72 27.48 16.40 -2.62
CA ASN A 72 28.27 17.15 -1.64
C ASN A 72 29.36 16.27 -0.98
N PRO A 73 30.35 15.74 -1.71
CA PRO A 73 31.40 14.91 -1.11
C PRO A 73 32.32 15.69 -0.16
N THR A 74 32.27 17.03 -0.16
CA THR A 74 33.27 17.91 0.48
C THR A 74 32.87 18.48 1.84
N GLU A 75 31.62 18.34 2.31
CA GLU A 75 31.17 18.98 3.56
C GLU A 75 31.29 18.09 4.82
N GLU A 76 31.49 16.77 4.67
CA GLU A 76 31.64 15.84 5.81
C GLU A 76 33.09 15.52 6.18
N SER A 77 34.09 15.99 5.41
CA SER A 77 35.51 15.74 5.70
C SER A 77 36.17 16.79 6.59
N GLU A 78 35.46 17.85 6.99
CA GLU A 78 35.98 18.93 7.84
C GLU A 78 35.16 19.05 9.13
N LYS A 79 35.23 18.05 10.01
CA LYS A 79 34.95 18.24 11.44
C LYS A 79 35.74 17.31 12.33
#